data_AF-A0A7I8LFD4-F1
#
_entry.id   AF-A0A7I8LFD4-F1
#
_cell.length_a   1.000
_cell.length_b   1.000
_cell.length_c   1.000
_cell.angle_alpha   90.00
_cell.angle_beta   90.00
_cell.angle_gamma   90.00
#
_symmetry.space_group_name_H-M   'P 1'
#
loop_
_entity.id
_entity.type
_entity.pdbx_description
1 polymer ?
#
loop_
_entity_poly.entity_id
_entity_poly.type
_entity_poly.pdbx_seq_one_letter_code
_entity_poly.pdbx_strand_id
1 'polypeptide(L)'
;MADAKAAVTIRTRKFMTNRLLSRKQFVIDVLHPGRANVSKVELKEKLARVYDVKDQSAIFVFKFRTHFGGGKSTGFGLIYDSVEQAKKFEPKYRLIRNGLATKVEKSRKQVKERKNRAKKIRGVKKMKAGDAAKGGKKK
;
A
#
# COMPACT_ATOMS: atom_id res chain seq x y z
N MET A 1 31.58 13.77 -0.27
CA MET A 1 30.13 13.87 0.02
C MET A 1 29.40 13.20 -1.12
N ALA A 2 28.59 12.17 -0.87
CA ALA A 2 27.93 11.42 -1.94
C ALA A 2 26.93 12.33 -2.68
N ASP A 3 27.15 12.51 -3.99
CA ASP A 3 26.35 13.38 -4.85
C ASP A 3 24.86 12.96 -4.84
N ALA A 4 23.99 13.81 -4.30
CA ALA A 4 22.56 13.59 -4.23
C ALA A 4 21.87 13.52 -5.62
N LYS A 5 22.61 13.85 -6.70
CA LYS A 5 22.15 13.90 -8.09
C LYS A 5 22.63 12.75 -8.99
N ALA A 6 23.29 11.72 -8.44
CA ALA A 6 23.66 10.55 -9.25
C ALA A 6 22.42 9.97 -9.97
N ALA A 7 22.56 9.74 -11.28
CA ALA A 7 21.45 9.33 -12.13
C ALA A 7 20.90 7.96 -11.69
N VAL A 8 19.62 7.94 -11.31
CA VAL A 8 18.90 6.71 -10.97
C VAL A 8 18.21 6.16 -12.21
N THR A 9 18.62 4.97 -12.63
CA THR A 9 18.06 4.23 -13.76
C THR A 9 17.09 3.17 -13.27
N ILE A 10 15.91 3.12 -13.87
CA ILE A 10 14.89 2.11 -13.59
C ILE A 10 14.89 1.12 -14.74
N ARG A 11 14.97 -0.18 -14.43
CA ARG A 11 14.78 -1.27 -15.38
C ARG A 11 13.59 -2.10 -14.94
N THR A 12 12.67 -2.38 -15.86
CA THR A 12 11.55 -3.29 -15.61
C THR A 12 11.86 -4.66 -16.21
N ARG A 13 11.54 -5.72 -15.48
CA ARG A 13 11.72 -7.12 -15.92
C ARG A 13 10.44 -7.91 -15.65
N LYS A 14 10.25 -9.01 -16.37
CA LYS A 14 9.11 -9.93 -16.22
C LYS A 14 7.78 -9.16 -16.25
N PHE A 15 7.62 -8.30 -17.26
CA PHE A 15 6.46 -7.46 -17.41
C PHE A 15 5.28 -8.27 -17.95
N MET A 16 4.12 -8.14 -17.30
CA MET A 16 2.90 -8.83 -17.67
C MET A 16 1.72 -7.88 -17.54
N THR A 17 0.90 -7.80 -18.58
CA THR A 17 -0.39 -7.13 -18.54
C THR A 17 -1.45 -8.12 -18.08
N ASN A 18 -2.03 -7.91 -16.89
CA ASN A 18 -3.06 -8.77 -16.32
C ASN A 18 -4.43 -8.09 -16.46
N ARG A 19 -5.20 -8.50 -17.47
CA ARG A 19 -6.52 -7.94 -17.76
C ARG A 19 -7.58 -8.32 -16.73
N LEU A 20 -7.47 -9.47 -16.06
CA LEU A 20 -8.41 -9.90 -15.02
C LEU A 20 -8.43 -8.96 -13.82
N LEU A 21 -7.27 -8.34 -13.53
CA LEU A 21 -7.09 -7.41 -12.41
C LEU A 21 -6.90 -5.96 -12.87
N SER A 22 -7.12 -5.68 -14.17
CA SER A 22 -6.95 -4.36 -14.81
C SER A 22 -5.66 -3.65 -14.42
N ARG A 23 -4.54 -4.38 -14.48
CA ARG A 23 -3.23 -3.86 -14.07
C ARG A 23 -2.08 -4.46 -14.86
N LYS A 24 -1.00 -3.70 -14.98
CA LYS A 24 0.33 -4.16 -15.39
C LYS A 24 1.14 -4.51 -14.15
N GLN A 25 1.81 -5.66 -14.16
CA GLN A 25 2.63 -6.14 -13.05
C GLN A 25 4.03 -6.52 -13.53
N PHE A 26 5.06 -6.13 -12.78
CA PHE A 26 6.45 -6.30 -13.18
C PHE A 26 7.40 -6.23 -11.99
N VAL A 27 8.60 -6.78 -12.19
CA VAL A 27 9.73 -6.60 -11.28
C VAL A 27 10.46 -5.33 -11.65
N ILE A 28 10.83 -4.54 -10.64
CA ILE A 28 11.60 -3.31 -10.82
C ILE A 28 13.00 -3.53 -10.26
N ASP A 29 14.01 -3.31 -11.10
CA ASP A 29 15.38 -3.12 -10.65
C ASP A 29 15.71 -1.62 -10.70
N VAL A 30 16.15 -1.08 -9.59
CA VAL A 30 16.59 0.30 -9.44
C VAL A 30 18.10 0.30 -9.32
N LEU A 31 18.77 0.96 -10.27
CA LEU A 31 20.20 1.19 -10.24
C LEU A 31 20.46 2.60 -9.71
N HIS A 32 21.22 2.70 -8.63
CA HIS A 32 21.51 3.94 -7.90
C HIS A 32 22.99 3.98 -7.45
N PRO A 33 23.94 3.93 -8.39
CA PRO A 33 25.37 3.91 -8.05
C PRO A 33 25.76 5.17 -7.26
N GLY A 34 26.50 4.98 -6.16
CA GLY A 34 26.96 6.08 -5.30
C GLY A 34 25.86 6.84 -4.54
N ARG A 35 24.59 6.44 -4.67
CA ARG A 35 23.44 7.04 -3.97
C ARG A 35 22.86 6.06 -2.96
N ALA A 36 22.24 6.61 -1.91
CA ALA A 36 21.43 5.84 -0.98
C ALA A 36 20.16 5.27 -1.65
N ASN A 37 19.33 4.60 -0.85
CA ASN A 37 18.05 4.06 -1.31
C ASN A 37 17.12 5.16 -1.86
N VAL A 38 16.59 4.89 -3.05
CA VAL A 38 15.67 5.80 -3.75
C VAL A 38 14.30 5.79 -3.07
N SER A 39 13.72 6.97 -2.89
CA SER A 39 12.39 7.09 -2.29
C SER A 39 11.31 6.49 -3.20
N LYS A 40 10.23 5.96 -2.62
CA LYS A 40 9.12 5.41 -3.40
C LYS A 40 8.35 6.47 -4.18
N VAL A 41 8.39 7.72 -3.72
CA VAL A 41 7.72 8.84 -4.40
C VAL A 41 8.44 9.12 -5.71
N GLU A 42 9.77 9.27 -5.68
CA GLU A 42 10.59 9.46 -6.88
C GLU A 42 10.46 8.30 -7.88
N LEU A 43 10.38 7.06 -7.38
CA LEU A 43 10.16 5.90 -8.25
C LEU A 43 8.81 5.92 -8.96
N LYS A 44 7.75 6.38 -8.28
CA LYS A 44 6.42 6.52 -8.90
C LYS A 44 6.42 7.61 -9.95
N GLU A 45 7.05 8.75 -9.68
CA GLU A 45 7.17 9.85 -10.65
C GLU A 45 7.87 9.39 -11.93
N LYS A 46 8.99 8.66 -11.79
CA LYS A 46 9.71 8.13 -12.94
C LYS A 46 8.90 7.07 -13.70
N LEU A 47 8.23 6.17 -13.00
CA LEU A 47 7.36 5.16 -13.64
C LEU A 47 6.17 5.79 -14.34
N ALA A 48 5.59 6.86 -13.77
CA ALA A 48 4.49 7.60 -14.38
C ALA A 48 4.93 8.22 -15.71
N ARG A 49 6.14 8.80 -15.76
CA ARG A 49 6.71 9.34 -17.01
C ARG A 49 7.02 8.26 -18.04
N VAL A 50 7.60 7.13 -17.63
CA VAL A 50 8.00 6.04 -18.55
C VAL A 50 6.79 5.36 -19.20
N TYR A 51 5.71 5.18 -18.45
CA TYR A 51 4.52 4.45 -18.88
C TYR A 51 3.31 5.34 -19.17
N ASP A 52 3.52 6.65 -19.23
CA ASP A 52 2.50 7.69 -19.47
C ASP A 52 1.22 7.50 -18.63
N VAL A 53 1.43 7.38 -17.31
CA VAL A 53 0.34 7.22 -16.35
C VAL A 53 -0.01 8.59 -15.77
N LYS A 54 -1.23 9.05 -16.02
CA LYS A 54 -1.73 10.36 -15.54
C LYS A 54 -1.73 10.45 -14.00
N ASP A 55 -2.24 9.42 -13.34
CA ASP A 55 -2.39 9.38 -11.89
C ASP A 55 -1.29 8.55 -11.21
N GLN A 56 -0.38 9.21 -10.50
CA GLN A 56 0.68 8.53 -9.71
C GLN A 56 0.11 7.65 -8.58
N SER A 57 -1.11 7.95 -8.13
CA SER A 57 -1.79 7.18 -7.07
C SER A 57 -2.22 5.79 -7.53
N ALA A 58 -2.33 5.55 -8.84
CA ALA A 58 -2.59 4.23 -9.44
C ALA A 58 -1.33 3.34 -9.49
N ILE A 59 -0.15 3.89 -9.19
CA ILE A 59 1.13 3.17 -9.19
C ILE A 59 1.49 2.73 -7.77
N PHE A 60 1.69 1.43 -7.60
CA PHE A 60 2.11 0.82 -6.33
C PHE A 60 3.47 0.16 -6.47
N VAL A 61 4.39 0.53 -5.58
CA VAL A 61 5.73 -0.02 -5.56
C VAL A 61 6.08 -0.54 -4.16
N PHE A 62 6.46 -1.81 -4.05
CA PHE A 62 6.62 -2.49 -2.78
C PHE A 62 7.69 -3.59 -2.81
N LYS A 63 7.97 -4.17 -1.64
CA LYS A 63 8.94 -5.27 -1.43
C LYS A 63 10.35 -4.94 -1.96
N PHE A 64 10.79 -3.70 -1.81
CA PHE A 64 12.17 -3.33 -2.13
C PHE A 64 13.15 -4.02 -1.18
N ARG A 65 14.18 -4.65 -1.76
CA ARG A 65 15.35 -5.16 -1.08
C ARG A 65 16.59 -4.64 -1.81
N THR A 66 17.51 -4.06 -1.05
CA THR A 66 18.81 -3.62 -1.58
C THR A 66 19.76 -4.81 -1.57
N HIS A 67 20.52 -4.99 -2.64
CA HIS A 67 21.55 -6.03 -2.68
C HIS A 67 22.71 -5.69 -1.75
N PHE A 68 23.38 -6.73 -1.26
CA PHE A 68 24.63 -6.57 -0.53
C PHE A 68 25.66 -5.83 -1.41
N GLY A 69 26.39 -4.88 -0.84
CA GLY A 69 27.27 -3.97 -1.59
C GLY A 69 26.59 -2.71 -2.15
N GLY A 70 25.25 -2.60 -2.08
CA GLY A 70 24.53 -1.38 -2.50
C GLY A 70 24.43 -1.20 -4.02
N GLY A 71 24.09 0.01 -4.48
CA GLY A 71 24.02 0.39 -5.91
C GLY A 71 22.87 -0.23 -6.71
N LYS A 72 22.24 -1.32 -6.22
CA LYS A 72 21.08 -1.96 -6.83
C LYS A 72 20.04 -2.36 -5.79
N SER A 73 18.78 -2.05 -6.06
CA SER A 73 17.65 -2.56 -5.30
C SER A 73 16.63 -3.21 -6.23
N THR A 74 16.05 -4.32 -5.81
CA THR A 74 14.97 -5.00 -6.53
C THR A 74 13.68 -4.87 -5.76
N GLY A 75 12.58 -4.59 -6.45
CA GLY A 75 11.23 -4.49 -5.91
C GLY A 75 10.18 -4.96 -6.90
N PHE A 76 8.91 -4.76 -6.54
CA PHE A 76 7.77 -5.11 -7.38
C PHE A 76 6.91 -3.88 -7.65
N GLY A 77 6.46 -3.75 -8.89
CA GLY A 77 5.63 -2.65 -9.37
C GLY A 77 4.28 -3.14 -9.88
N LEU A 78 3.25 -2.38 -9.57
CA LEU A 78 1.91 -2.52 -10.13
C LEU A 78 1.47 -1.16 -10.67
N ILE A 79 0.96 -1.15 -11.90
CA ILE A 79 0.31 0.02 -12.50
C ILE A 79 -1.12 -0.39 -12.82
N TYR A 80 -2.09 0.20 -12.14
CA TYR A 80 -3.51 0.00 -12.42
C TYR A 80 -3.98 0.93 -13.53
N ASP A 81 -4.99 0.51 -14.29
CA ASP A 81 -5.63 1.35 -15.30
C ASP A 81 -6.41 2.52 -14.65
N SER A 82 -6.96 2.31 -13.44
CA SER A 82 -7.64 3.36 -12.65
C SER A 82 -7.45 3.19 -11.13
N VAL A 83 -7.63 4.30 -10.39
CA VAL A 83 -7.54 4.33 -8.92
C VAL A 83 -8.65 3.51 -8.26
N GLU A 84 -9.82 3.41 -8.90
CA GLU A 84 -10.95 2.63 -8.40
C GLU A 84 -10.64 1.13 -8.39
N GLN A 85 -10.05 0.63 -9.49
CA GLN A 85 -9.60 -0.76 -9.57
C GLN A 85 -8.50 -1.04 -8.54
N ALA A 86 -7.58 -0.08 -8.34
CA ALA A 86 -6.57 -0.19 -7.31
C ALA A 86 -7.19 -0.35 -5.90
N LYS A 87 -8.22 0.45 -5.56
CA LYS A 87 -8.93 0.36 -4.28
C LYS A 87 -9.65 -0.98 -4.08
N LYS A 88 -10.15 -1.59 -5.17
CA LYS A 88 -10.85 -2.88 -5.13
C LYS A 88 -9.89 -4.06 -4.90
N PHE A 89 -8.76 -4.07 -5.61
CA PHE A 89 -7.87 -5.24 -5.64
C PHE A 89 -6.69 -5.16 -4.68
N GLU A 90 -6.21 -3.97 -4.29
CA GLU A 90 -5.06 -3.91 -3.39
C GLU A 90 -5.43 -4.22 -1.93
N PRO A 91 -4.53 -4.90 -1.20
CA PRO A 91 -4.66 -5.05 0.24
C PRO A 91 -4.74 -3.70 0.96
N LYS A 92 -5.63 -3.61 1.95
CA LYS A 92 -5.91 -2.39 2.73
C LYS A 92 -4.64 -1.70 3.26
N TYR A 93 -3.64 -2.45 3.70
CA TYR A 93 -2.41 -1.87 4.25
C TYR A 93 -1.59 -1.07 3.21
N ARG A 94 -1.70 -1.42 1.92
CA ARG A 94 -1.04 -0.67 0.83
C ARG A 94 -1.79 0.60 0.51
N LEU A 95 -3.12 0.53 0.49
CA LEU A 95 -3.99 1.70 0.30
C LEU A 95 -3.75 2.75 1.38
N ILE A 96 -3.64 2.33 2.65
CA ILE A 96 -3.34 3.21 3.79
C ILE A 96 -1.96 3.87 3.62
N ARG A 97 -0.93 3.11 3.26
CA ARG A 97 0.42 3.64 3.01
C ARG A 97 0.48 4.60 1.83
N ASN A 98 -0.46 4.47 0.89
CA ASN A 98 -0.58 5.35 -0.28
C ASN A 98 -1.51 6.56 -0.04
N GLY A 99 -2.12 6.67 1.15
CA GLY A 99 -3.07 7.75 1.46
C GLY A 99 -4.48 7.57 0.87
N LEU A 100 -4.79 6.43 0.24
CA LEU A 100 -6.08 6.18 -0.40
C LEU A 100 -7.15 5.60 0.53
N ALA A 101 -6.77 5.22 1.76
CA ALA A 101 -7.67 4.69 2.77
C ALA A 101 -7.22 5.12 4.17
N THR A 102 -8.17 5.30 5.08
CA THR A 102 -7.88 5.64 6.48
C THR A 102 -7.61 4.38 7.31
N LYS A 103 -6.66 4.47 8.23
CA LYS A 103 -6.37 3.38 9.17
C LYS A 103 -7.46 3.35 10.24
N VAL A 104 -8.10 2.19 10.40
CA VAL A 104 -9.08 1.98 11.46
C VAL A 104 -8.36 1.40 12.67
N GLU A 105 -8.30 2.16 13.76
CA GLU A 105 -7.65 1.73 14.99
C GLU A 105 -8.64 0.96 15.88
N LYS A 106 -8.48 -0.35 15.92
CA LYS A 106 -9.30 -1.26 16.75
C LYS A 106 -8.42 -2.29 17.43
N SER A 107 -8.63 -2.48 18.73
CA SER A 107 -7.94 -3.54 19.48
C SER A 107 -8.63 -4.89 19.28
N ARG A 108 -7.85 -5.91 18.88
CA ARG A 108 -8.32 -7.31 18.78
C ARG A 108 -8.89 -7.82 20.10
N LYS A 109 -8.32 -7.41 21.24
CA LYS A 109 -8.78 -7.78 22.60
C LYS A 109 -10.19 -7.25 22.85
N GLN A 110 -10.40 -5.95 22.67
CA GLN A 110 -11.70 -5.30 22.88
C GLN A 110 -12.81 -5.90 21.98
N VAL A 111 -12.49 -6.21 20.72
CA VAL A 111 -13.45 -6.84 19.79
C VAL A 111 -13.84 -8.24 20.27
N LYS A 112 -12.87 -9.05 20.71
CA LYS A 112 -13.12 -10.41 21.21
C LYS A 112 -13.91 -10.40 22.53
N GLU A 113 -13.54 -9.54 23.48
CA GLU A 113 -14.25 -9.39 24.75
C GLU A 113 -15.69 -8.90 24.55
N ARG A 114 -15.90 -7.95 23.64
CA ARG A 114 -17.25 -7.48 23.26
C ARG A 114 -18.09 -8.64 22.67
N LYS A 115 -17.50 -9.44 21.77
CA LYS A 115 -18.15 -10.63 21.20
C LYS A 115 -18.56 -11.63 22.29
N ASN A 116 -17.66 -11.93 23.23
CA ASN A 116 -17.94 -12.90 24.30
C ASN A 116 -19.00 -12.40 25.28
N ARG A 117 -19.00 -11.10 25.63
CA ARG A 117 -20.07 -10.49 26.43
C ARG A 117 -21.43 -10.56 25.71
N ALA A 118 -21.46 -10.24 24.41
CA ALA A 118 -22.69 -10.25 23.62
C ALA A 118 -23.29 -11.66 23.42
N LYS A 119 -22.49 -12.73 23.56
CA LYS A 119 -22.99 -14.13 23.53
C LYS A 119 -23.78 -14.51 24.79
N LYS A 120 -23.53 -13.86 25.93
CA LYS A 120 -24.19 -14.19 27.22
C LYS A 120 -25.61 -13.63 27.34
N ILE A 121 -26.01 -12.73 26.45
CA ILE A 121 -27.27 -11.97 26.51
C ILE A 121 -28.12 -12.27 25.26
N ARG A 122 -29.46 -12.30 25.42
CA ARG A 122 -30.44 -12.63 24.36
C ARG A 122 -31.49 -11.52 24.20
N GLY A 123 -32.20 -11.54 23.06
CA GLY A 123 -33.31 -10.63 22.78
C GLY A 123 -32.94 -9.14 22.85
N VAL A 124 -33.89 -8.31 23.27
CA VAL A 124 -33.76 -6.83 23.36
C VAL A 124 -32.53 -6.41 24.20
N LYS A 125 -32.16 -7.18 25.23
CA LYS A 125 -30.99 -6.88 26.07
C LYS A 125 -29.66 -6.94 25.30
N LYS A 126 -29.56 -7.75 24.24
CA LYS A 126 -28.36 -7.86 23.39
C LYS A 126 -28.16 -6.62 22.51
N MET A 127 -29.24 -6.08 21.96
CA MET A 127 -29.20 -4.85 21.15
C MET A 127 -28.78 -3.66 22.01
N LYS A 128 -29.42 -3.47 23.18
CA LYS A 128 -29.11 -2.37 24.11
C LYS A 128 -27.65 -2.38 24.60
N ALA A 129 -27.08 -3.55 24.90
CA ALA A 129 -25.68 -3.66 25.32
C ALA A 129 -24.67 -3.36 24.20
N GLY A 130 -25.07 -3.49 22.93
CA GLY A 130 -24.27 -3.14 21.76
C GLY A 130 -24.17 -1.62 21.53
N ASP A 131 -25.26 -0.90 21.77
CA ASP A 131 -25.36 0.55 21.57
C ASP A 131 -24.72 1.37 22.70
N ALA A 132 -24.83 0.90 23.95
CA ALA A 132 -24.13 1.53 25.08
C ALA A 132 -22.59 1.61 24.89
N ALA A 133 -22.02 0.71 24.09
CA ALA A 133 -20.58 0.68 23.78
C ALA A 133 -20.19 1.50 22.52
N LYS A 134 -21.14 2.14 21.84
CA LYS A 134 -20.91 3.07 20.72
C LYS A 134 -21.03 4.54 21.12
N GLY A 135 -21.70 4.86 22.23
CA GLY A 135 -21.88 6.22 22.76
C GLY A 135 -20.71 6.77 23.58
N GLY A 136 -19.46 6.40 23.26
CA GLY A 136 -18.29 6.78 24.02
C GLY A 136 -17.51 7.95 23.42
N LYS A 137 -17.75 9.15 23.95
CA LYS A 137 -16.94 10.39 23.92
C LYS A 137 -16.62 10.99 22.54
N LYS A 138 -17.50 11.89 22.08
CA LYS A 138 -17.04 13.11 21.40
C LYS A 138 -16.11 13.85 22.36
N LYS A 139 -14.87 14.06 21.94
CA LYS A 139 -13.97 15.06 22.50
C LYS A 139 -13.86 16.16 21.46
#